data_AF-A0A1Q8VV50-F1
#
_entry.id   AF-A0A1Q8VV50-F1
#
_cell.length_a   1.000
_cell.length_b   1.000
_cell.length_c   1.000
_cell.angle_alpha   90.00
_cell.angle_beta   90.00
_cell.angle_gamma   90.00
#
_symmetry.space_group_name_H-M   'P 1'
#
loop_
_entity.id
_entity.type
_entity.pdbx_description
1 polymer ?
#
loop_
_entity_poly.entity_id
_entity_poly.type
_entity_poly.pdbx_seq_one_letter_code
_entity_poly.pdbx_strand_id
1 'polypeptide(L)'
;MSNFEPSPYHRLRRLKAALLAVSFTLAGILLMMLNAWLSPLQLGDWQWLHALPLGELGGTLFGAGLLSTFFEYTFRRDQERAVTERFRQTIREEAPALRDAVVEGFAIHPEDLKRVATPELLDDIAANVMALRLGDEQFAREIYRDIRDQAIRAAERWYDVAVRVRLSTAVERSTAGTPLLDVTVEWEYTTIPSSATRRFVCVSDQDEYNELRQDVPATSTWFMAPRPGMDARRREAYELLELTVDGRPQPIRRSTRATGQTYSVDLDEDARSGKPVRIRQVFRTITPQWSHRLYFAVRQPTRGWSLRLDYTDTNIGDMRVNDTVATAPAARIVRSPEAVPGKVIALESAGWLMPGSGVAFTWTLDEELPQTEQPEAAASSREG
;
A
#
# COMPACT_ATOMS: atom_id res chain seq x y z
N MET A 1 9.06 0.19 29.86
CA MET A 1 9.86 0.26 31.10
C MET A 1 8.97 -0.14 32.27
N SER A 2 8.93 -1.43 32.61
CA SER A 2 8.21 -1.94 33.76
C SER A 2 9.15 -1.94 34.97
N ASN A 3 8.88 -1.07 35.95
CA ASN A 3 9.53 -1.12 37.24
C ASN A 3 9.23 -2.48 37.89
N PHE A 4 10.22 -3.37 37.96
CA PHE A 4 10.16 -4.54 38.81
C PHE A 4 10.06 -4.06 40.26
N GLU A 5 8.84 -3.95 40.78
CA GLU A 5 8.65 -3.68 42.20
C GLU A 5 9.18 -4.88 42.99
N PRO A 6 10.16 -4.71 43.88
CA PRO A 6 10.64 -5.82 44.70
C PRO A 6 9.51 -6.32 45.58
N SER A 7 9.27 -7.64 45.52
CA SER A 7 8.26 -8.39 46.27
C SER A 7 8.10 -7.88 47.72
N PRO A 8 6.85 -7.71 48.20
CA PRO A 8 6.57 -7.14 49.54
C PRO A 8 7.25 -7.94 50.66
N TYR A 9 7.45 -9.24 50.48
CA TYR A 9 8.18 -10.10 51.42
C TYR A 9 9.64 -9.70 51.58
N HIS A 10 10.28 -9.23 50.50
CA HIS A 10 11.68 -8.80 50.53
C HIS A 10 11.84 -7.45 51.26
N ARG A 11 10.88 -6.53 51.06
CA ARG A 11 10.86 -5.25 51.81
C ARG A 11 10.64 -5.48 53.30
N LEU A 12 9.75 -6.40 53.66
CA LEU A 12 9.46 -6.72 55.06
C LEU A 12 10.65 -7.35 55.78
N ARG A 13 11.34 -8.32 55.15
CA ARG A 13 12.56 -8.94 55.72
C ARG A 13 13.66 -7.92 55.94
N ARG A 14 13.83 -7.00 54.99
CA ARG A 14 14.82 -5.92 55.06
C ARG A 14 14.54 -4.94 56.18
N LEU A 15 13.27 -4.55 56.36
CA LEU A 15 12.87 -3.66 57.45
C LEU A 15 13.13 -4.31 58.82
N LYS A 16 12.85 -5.61 58.94
CA LYS A 16 13.14 -6.39 60.14
C LYS A 16 14.64 -6.49 60.43
N ALA A 17 15.46 -6.73 59.42
CA ALA A 17 16.92 -6.80 59.58
C ALA A 17 17.52 -5.45 60.00
N ALA A 18 17.08 -4.35 59.37
CA ALA A 18 17.49 -3.00 59.73
C ALA A 18 17.06 -2.63 61.16
N LEU A 19 15.82 -2.96 61.55
CA LEU A 19 15.32 -2.76 62.91
C LEU A 19 16.13 -3.56 63.94
N LEU A 20 16.50 -4.80 63.62
CA LEU A 20 17.33 -5.63 64.49
C LEU A 20 18.74 -5.06 64.64
N ALA A 21 19.37 -4.64 63.55
CA ALA A 21 20.71 -4.03 63.58
C ALA A 21 20.73 -2.74 64.44
N VAL A 22 19.74 -1.87 64.26
CA VAL A 22 19.57 -0.64 65.06
C VAL A 22 19.25 -0.96 66.52
N SER A 23 18.43 -1.98 66.78
CA SER A 23 18.08 -2.39 68.13
C SER A 23 19.31 -2.96 68.87
N PHE A 24 20.14 -3.76 68.19
CA PHE A 24 21.36 -4.31 68.79
C PHE A 24 22.44 -3.25 69.02
N THR A 25 22.62 -2.28 68.11
CA THR A 25 23.55 -1.17 68.36
C THR A 25 23.09 -0.32 69.54
N LEU A 26 21.81 0.03 69.61
CA LEU A 26 21.26 0.82 70.72
C LEU A 26 21.33 0.07 72.05
N ALA A 27 20.95 -1.21 72.09
CA ALA A 27 21.04 -2.04 73.28
C ALA A 27 22.50 -2.19 73.76
N GLY A 28 23.44 -2.34 72.84
CA GLY A 28 24.88 -2.38 73.14
C GLY A 28 25.38 -1.10 73.81
N ILE A 29 25.01 0.06 73.25
CA ILE A 29 25.35 1.38 73.82
C ILE A 29 24.76 1.55 75.22
N LEU A 30 23.47 1.21 75.40
CA LEU A 30 22.79 1.34 76.68
C LEU A 30 23.42 0.46 77.75
N LEU A 31 23.80 -0.78 77.41
CA LEU A 31 24.50 -1.68 78.33
C LEU A 31 25.88 -1.17 78.72
N MET A 32 26.64 -0.60 77.77
CA MET A 32 27.93 0.03 78.05
C MET A 32 27.78 1.26 78.95
N MET A 33 26.77 2.11 78.70
CA MET A 33 26.47 3.28 79.55
C MET A 33 26.05 2.86 80.96
N LEU A 34 25.20 1.83 81.07
CA LEU A 34 24.77 1.27 82.36
C LEU A 34 25.95 0.70 83.15
N ASN A 35 26.85 -0.03 82.49
CA ASN A 35 28.07 -0.53 83.10
C ASN A 35 28.98 0.60 83.62
N ALA A 36 29.17 1.65 82.82
CA ALA A 36 29.98 2.80 83.21
C ALA A 36 29.37 3.58 84.38
N TRP A 37 28.04 3.64 84.46
CA TRP A 37 27.33 4.28 85.57
C TRP A 37 27.34 3.45 86.86
N LEU A 38 27.23 2.13 86.75
CA LEU A 38 27.28 1.21 87.89
C LEU A 38 28.69 1.12 88.49
N SER A 39 29.73 1.11 87.65
CA SER A 39 31.15 0.93 88.05
C SER A 39 31.63 1.76 89.26
N PRO A 40 31.30 3.07 89.38
CA PRO A 40 31.73 3.88 90.53
C PRO A 40 30.85 3.74 91.80
N LEU A 41 29.71 3.04 91.76
CA LEU A 41 28.78 2.95 92.89
C LEU A 41 29.14 1.79 93.85
N GLN A 42 29.17 2.06 95.15
CA GLN A 42 29.30 1.04 96.19
C GLN A 42 27.91 0.45 96.50
N LEU A 43 27.62 -0.71 95.92
CA LEU A 43 26.26 -1.29 95.86
C LEU A 43 25.90 -2.20 97.05
N GLY A 44 26.74 -2.29 98.09
CA GLY A 44 26.45 -3.05 99.33
C GLY A 44 26.05 -4.50 99.04
N ASP A 45 24.86 -4.92 99.50
CA ASP A 45 24.31 -6.28 99.31
C ASP A 45 24.13 -6.70 97.84
N TRP A 46 24.22 -5.76 96.89
CA TRP A 46 24.03 -5.98 95.45
C TRP A 46 25.34 -6.01 94.66
N GLN A 47 26.48 -6.21 95.33
CA GLN A 47 27.82 -6.28 94.72
C GLN A 47 27.91 -7.28 93.53
N TRP A 48 27.08 -8.32 93.53
CA TRP A 48 27.01 -9.33 92.45
C TRP A 48 26.66 -8.73 91.08
N LEU A 49 26.03 -7.54 91.02
CA LEU A 49 25.76 -6.83 89.76
C LEU A 49 27.05 -6.42 89.03
N HIS A 50 28.14 -6.17 89.76
CA HIS A 50 29.46 -5.91 89.17
C HIS A 50 30.13 -7.15 88.57
N ALA A 51 29.65 -8.35 88.91
CA ALA A 51 30.14 -9.60 88.33
C ALA A 51 29.53 -9.90 86.95
N LEU A 52 28.49 -9.18 86.54
CA LEU A 52 27.90 -9.31 85.21
C LEU A 52 28.78 -8.57 84.17
N PRO A 53 29.19 -9.22 83.07
CA PRO A 53 30.06 -8.62 82.06
C PRO A 53 29.28 -7.68 81.12
N LEU A 54 28.59 -6.69 81.67
CA LEU A 54 27.74 -5.76 80.92
C LEU A 54 28.52 -4.97 79.87
N GLY A 55 29.80 -4.66 80.14
CA GLY A 55 30.70 -4.02 79.17
C GLY A 55 31.01 -4.90 77.95
N GLU A 56 31.31 -6.19 78.15
CA GLU A 56 31.62 -7.13 77.06
C GLU A 56 30.37 -7.48 76.25
N LEU A 57 29.24 -7.70 76.92
CA LEU A 57 27.94 -7.92 76.28
C LEU A 57 27.49 -6.68 75.50
N GLY A 58 27.68 -5.49 76.06
CA GLY A 58 27.39 -4.23 75.37
C GLY A 58 28.27 -4.03 74.13
N GLY A 59 29.57 -4.31 74.24
CA GLY A 59 30.52 -4.21 73.13
C GLY A 59 30.28 -5.21 72.01
N THR A 60 29.91 -6.45 72.34
CA THR A 60 29.57 -7.47 71.35
C THR A 60 28.27 -7.16 70.61
N LEU A 61 27.23 -6.70 71.31
CA LEU A 61 25.97 -6.27 70.68
C LEU A 61 26.14 -5.04 69.79
N PHE A 62 26.91 -4.06 70.26
CA PHE A 62 27.27 -2.88 69.47
C PHE A 62 28.06 -3.26 68.21
N GLY A 63 29.09 -4.10 68.35
CA GLY A 63 29.88 -4.62 67.24
C GLY A 63 29.04 -5.41 66.24
N ALA A 64 28.15 -6.29 66.71
CA ALA A 64 27.28 -7.08 65.87
C ALA A 64 26.32 -6.21 65.03
N GLY A 65 25.71 -5.18 65.63
CA GLY A 65 24.81 -4.28 64.92
C GLY A 65 25.51 -3.39 63.87
N LEU A 66 26.72 -2.91 64.18
CA LEU A 66 27.52 -2.10 63.23
C LEU A 66 28.07 -2.93 62.07
N LEU A 67 28.64 -4.11 62.37
CA LEU A 67 29.15 -5.02 61.33
C LEU A 67 28.02 -5.44 60.38
N SER A 68 26.84 -5.77 60.91
CA SER A 68 25.70 -6.16 60.08
C SER A 68 25.28 -5.04 59.11
N THR A 69 25.28 -3.78 59.55
CA THR A 69 24.91 -2.64 58.71
C THR A 69 25.97 -2.37 57.62
N PHE A 70 27.25 -2.51 57.96
CA PHE A 70 28.36 -2.30 57.03
C PHE A 70 28.42 -3.38 55.93
N PHE A 71 28.19 -4.65 56.30
CA PHE A 71 28.12 -5.76 55.34
C PHE A 71 26.94 -5.62 54.38
N GLU A 72 25.76 -5.20 54.84
CA GLU A 72 24.59 -5.02 53.98
C GLU A 72 24.78 -3.88 52.97
N TYR A 73 25.43 -2.78 53.38
CA TYR A 73 25.70 -1.64 52.49
C TYR A 73 26.72 -1.96 51.38
N THR A 74 27.80 -2.66 51.71
CA THR A 74 28.88 -2.98 50.76
C THR A 74 28.47 -4.06 49.76
N PHE A 75 27.87 -5.17 50.21
CA PHE A 75 27.44 -6.26 49.31
C PHE A 75 26.30 -5.87 48.37
N ARG A 76 25.41 -4.96 48.77
CA ARG A 76 24.29 -4.55 47.94
C ARG A 76 24.73 -3.85 46.65
N ARG A 77 25.77 -3.00 46.74
CA ARG A 77 26.27 -2.25 45.58
C ARG A 77 26.95 -3.17 44.56
N ASP A 78 27.62 -4.21 45.02
CA ASP A 78 28.29 -5.19 44.15
C ASP A 78 27.29 -6.18 43.55
N GLN A 79 26.24 -6.58 44.29
CA GLN A 79 25.17 -7.41 43.75
C GLN A 79 24.36 -6.70 42.65
N GLU A 80 23.98 -5.43 42.87
CA GLU A 80 23.21 -4.66 41.86
C GLU A 80 24.03 -4.47 40.55
N ARG A 81 25.35 -4.28 40.66
CA ARG A 81 26.26 -4.21 39.50
C ARG A 81 26.37 -5.55 38.78
N ALA A 82 26.62 -6.64 39.51
CA ALA A 82 26.76 -7.97 38.94
C ALA A 82 25.47 -8.45 38.25
N VAL A 83 24.29 -8.12 38.80
CA VAL A 83 23.00 -8.43 38.17
C VAL A 83 22.80 -7.63 36.88
N THR A 84 23.14 -6.34 36.90
CA THR A 84 23.02 -5.48 35.71
C THR A 84 24.00 -5.90 34.60
N GLU A 85 25.24 -6.26 34.97
CA GLU A 85 26.25 -6.75 34.04
C GLU A 85 25.85 -8.10 33.44
N ARG A 86 25.39 -9.04 34.26
CA ARG A 86 24.83 -10.32 33.78
C ARG A 86 23.64 -10.12 32.86
N PHE A 87 22.72 -9.20 33.19
CA PHE A 87 21.58 -8.91 32.32
C PHE A 87 22.01 -8.32 30.97
N ARG A 88 22.97 -7.37 30.96
CA ARG A 88 23.54 -6.85 29.72
C ARG A 88 24.27 -7.92 28.92
N GLN A 89 24.96 -8.81 29.60
CA GLN A 89 25.66 -9.94 29.00
C GLN A 89 24.66 -10.91 28.36
N THR A 90 23.60 -11.31 29.07
CA THR A 90 22.51 -12.13 28.52
C THR A 90 21.85 -11.47 27.32
N ILE A 91 21.56 -10.17 27.36
CA ILE A 91 21.04 -9.46 26.17
C ILE A 91 22.03 -9.54 25.02
N ARG A 92 23.33 -9.35 25.24
CA ARG A 92 24.34 -9.44 24.16
C ARG A 92 24.46 -10.86 23.60
N GLU A 93 24.37 -11.86 24.46
CA GLU A 93 24.46 -13.28 24.09
C GLU A 93 23.20 -13.74 23.33
N GLU A 94 22.01 -13.32 23.75
CA GLU A 94 20.73 -13.71 23.17
C GLU A 94 20.24 -12.77 22.05
N ALA A 95 20.81 -11.56 21.91
CA ALA A 95 20.43 -10.60 20.87
C ALA A 95 20.50 -11.17 19.44
N PRO A 96 21.52 -11.97 19.06
CA PRO A 96 21.53 -12.65 17.77
C PRO A 96 20.35 -13.59 17.59
N ALA A 97 20.04 -14.44 18.58
CA ALA A 97 18.92 -15.38 18.52
C ALA A 97 17.57 -14.64 18.45
N LEU A 98 17.41 -13.57 19.21
CA LEU A 98 16.22 -12.70 19.14
C LEU A 98 16.10 -12.00 17.78
N ARG A 99 17.20 -11.47 17.24
CA ARG A 99 17.22 -10.86 15.90
C ARG A 99 16.84 -11.89 14.85
N ASP A 100 17.44 -13.08 14.91
CA ASP A 100 17.24 -14.13 13.92
C ASP A 100 15.80 -14.65 13.97
N ALA A 101 15.23 -14.84 15.16
CA ALA A 101 13.81 -15.17 15.33
C ALA A 101 12.88 -14.08 14.78
N VAL A 102 13.23 -12.80 14.96
CA VAL A 102 12.49 -11.68 14.39
C VAL A 102 12.58 -11.67 12.86
N VAL A 103 13.78 -11.82 12.30
CA VAL A 103 14.01 -11.88 10.84
C VAL A 103 13.28 -13.08 10.21
N GLU A 104 13.32 -14.23 10.86
CA GLU A 104 12.60 -15.44 10.44
C GLU A 104 11.08 -15.22 10.49
N GLY A 105 10.57 -14.59 11.56
CA GLY A 105 9.18 -14.15 11.64
C GLY A 105 8.79 -13.21 10.49
N PHE A 106 9.67 -12.26 10.13
CA PHE A 106 9.47 -11.36 9.00
C PHE A 106 9.47 -12.06 7.63
N ALA A 107 10.32 -13.08 7.45
CA ALA A 107 10.49 -13.76 6.18
C ALA A 107 9.47 -14.88 5.93
N ILE A 108 9.04 -15.59 6.98
CA ILE A 108 8.31 -16.86 6.87
C ILE A 108 6.88 -16.77 7.41
N HIS A 109 6.63 -15.91 8.41
CA HIS A 109 5.34 -15.83 9.11
C HIS A 109 4.66 -14.45 8.94
N PRO A 110 4.12 -14.13 7.75
CA PRO A 110 3.53 -12.82 7.46
C PRO A 110 2.31 -12.47 8.34
N GLU A 111 1.65 -13.46 8.94
CA GLU A 111 0.56 -13.24 9.91
C GLU A 111 1.03 -12.63 11.23
N ASP A 112 2.29 -12.88 11.64
CA ASP A 112 2.85 -12.30 12.85
C ASP A 112 3.18 -10.81 12.65
N LEU A 113 3.54 -10.40 11.43
CA LEU A 113 3.68 -8.98 11.08
C LEU A 113 2.37 -8.23 11.20
N LYS A 114 1.28 -8.79 10.68
CA LYS A 114 -0.03 -8.11 10.66
C LYS A 114 -0.52 -7.73 12.06
N ARG A 115 -0.08 -8.45 13.09
CA ARG A 115 -0.47 -8.20 14.48
C ARG A 115 0.25 -7.01 15.11
N VAL A 116 1.43 -6.64 14.63
CA VAL A 116 2.30 -5.64 15.26
C VAL A 116 2.70 -4.48 14.35
N ALA A 117 2.47 -4.60 13.04
CA ALA A 117 2.86 -3.58 12.07
C ALA A 117 1.68 -2.65 11.71
N THR A 118 1.95 -1.35 11.71
CA THR A 118 1.07 -0.36 11.08
C THR A 118 1.33 -0.33 9.57
N PRO A 119 0.40 0.16 8.75
CA PRO A 119 0.63 0.33 7.30
C PRO A 119 1.90 1.13 7.00
N GLU A 120 2.21 2.15 7.78
CA GLU A 120 3.42 2.98 7.63
C GLU A 120 4.69 2.17 7.89
N LEU A 121 4.68 1.30 8.91
CA LEU A 121 5.81 0.42 9.18
C LEU A 121 6.03 -0.60 8.05
N LEU A 122 4.95 -1.13 7.47
CA LEU A 122 5.03 -2.03 6.31
C LEU A 122 5.61 -1.31 5.08
N ASP A 123 5.17 -0.07 4.86
CA ASP A 123 5.67 0.78 3.79
C ASP A 123 7.18 1.03 3.94
N ASP A 124 7.63 1.41 5.15
CA ASP A 124 9.03 1.67 5.44
C ASP A 124 9.89 0.40 5.30
N ILE A 125 9.41 -0.75 5.80
CA ILE A 125 10.09 -2.03 5.64
C ILE A 125 10.23 -2.39 4.16
N ALA A 126 9.16 -2.27 3.36
CA ALA A 126 9.20 -2.60 1.95
C ALA A 126 10.16 -1.69 1.16
N ALA A 127 10.15 -0.38 1.43
CA ALA A 127 11.08 0.57 0.82
C ALA A 127 12.54 0.26 1.19
N ASN A 128 12.82 -0.02 2.48
CA ASN A 128 14.17 -0.38 2.96
C ASN A 128 14.67 -1.69 2.34
N VAL A 129 13.82 -2.72 2.25
CA VAL A 129 14.17 -3.99 1.62
C VAL A 129 14.48 -3.79 0.13
N MET A 130 13.70 -2.98 -0.58
CA MET A 130 14.01 -2.66 -1.98
C MET A 130 15.30 -1.85 -2.12
N ALA A 131 15.56 -0.89 -1.23
CA ALA A 131 16.81 -0.13 -1.22
C ALA A 131 18.02 -1.06 -1.06
N LEU A 132 17.95 -2.04 -0.14
CA LEU A 132 19.01 -3.04 0.05
C LEU A 132 19.21 -3.92 -1.19
N ARG A 133 18.16 -4.22 -1.96
CA ARG A 133 18.24 -5.05 -3.17
C ARG A 133 18.71 -4.29 -4.41
N LEU A 134 18.31 -3.02 -4.53
CA LEU A 134 18.64 -2.17 -5.67
C LEU A 134 19.98 -1.45 -5.49
N GLY A 135 20.44 -1.30 -4.24
CA GLY A 135 21.65 -0.52 -3.92
C GLY A 135 21.46 0.99 -4.01
N ASP A 136 20.22 1.45 -4.19
CA ASP A 136 19.85 2.86 -4.34
C ASP A 136 18.57 3.14 -3.53
N GLU A 137 18.73 3.94 -2.48
CA GLU A 137 17.65 4.28 -1.56
C GLU A 137 16.60 5.21 -2.17
N GLN A 138 17.04 6.20 -2.96
CA GLN A 138 16.12 7.14 -3.59
C GLN A 138 15.26 6.41 -4.62
N PHE A 139 15.89 5.63 -5.49
CA PHE A 139 15.21 4.87 -6.52
C PHE A 139 14.20 3.87 -5.93
N ALA A 140 14.57 3.16 -4.85
CA ALA A 140 13.67 2.24 -4.17
C ALA A 140 12.43 2.93 -3.57
N ARG A 141 12.62 4.10 -2.93
CA ARG A 141 11.51 4.89 -2.36
C ARG A 141 10.57 5.39 -3.45
N GLU A 142 11.10 5.82 -4.60
CA GLU A 142 10.30 6.29 -5.74
C GLU A 142 9.46 5.17 -6.35
N ILE A 143 10.06 4.00 -6.64
CA ILE A 143 9.32 2.83 -7.15
C ILE A 143 8.27 2.36 -6.15
N TYR A 144 8.62 2.25 -4.86
CA TYR A 144 7.67 1.80 -3.86
C TYR A 144 6.46 2.73 -3.77
N ARG A 145 6.71 4.04 -3.76
CA ARG A 145 5.65 5.04 -3.70
C ARG A 145 4.71 4.90 -4.88
N ASP A 146 5.25 4.69 -6.08
CA ASP A 146 4.46 4.48 -7.28
C ASP A 146 3.59 3.22 -7.19
N ILE A 147 4.16 2.09 -6.78
CA ILE A 147 3.42 0.83 -6.55
C ILE A 147 2.34 1.02 -5.48
N ARG A 148 2.66 1.69 -4.37
CA ARG A 148 1.72 1.91 -3.28
C ARG A 148 0.53 2.75 -3.75
N ASP A 149 0.79 3.85 -4.44
CA ASP A 149 -0.24 4.79 -4.86
C ASP A 149 -1.09 4.19 -5.98
N GLN A 150 -0.49 3.44 -6.91
CA GLN A 150 -1.21 2.86 -8.03
C GLN A 150 -1.83 1.48 -7.76
N ALA A 151 -1.23 0.64 -6.93
CA ALA A 151 -1.67 -0.75 -6.71
C ALA A 151 -2.27 -0.99 -5.32
N ILE A 152 -1.68 -0.45 -4.25
CA ILE A 152 -2.13 -0.71 -2.87
C ILE A 152 -3.37 0.15 -2.56
N ARG A 153 -3.33 1.43 -2.91
CA ARG A 153 -4.43 2.40 -2.69
C ARG A 153 -5.53 2.34 -3.75
N ALA A 154 -5.39 1.51 -4.77
CA ALA A 154 -6.45 1.32 -5.76
C ALA A 154 -7.72 0.78 -5.09
N ALA A 155 -8.82 1.53 -5.23
CA ALA A 155 -10.11 1.14 -4.68
C ALA A 155 -10.68 -0.11 -5.36
N GLU A 156 -10.29 -0.36 -6.62
CA GLU A 156 -10.70 -1.52 -7.40
C GLU A 156 -9.51 -2.17 -8.11
N ARG A 157 -9.65 -3.46 -8.40
CA ARG A 157 -8.73 -4.21 -9.27
C ARG A 157 -9.57 -4.99 -10.27
N TRP A 158 -9.22 -4.91 -11.55
CA TRP A 158 -9.98 -5.53 -12.62
C TRP A 158 -9.30 -6.83 -13.07
N TYR A 159 -10.12 -7.85 -13.28
CA TYR A 159 -9.69 -9.18 -13.74
C TYR A 159 -10.43 -9.59 -15.00
N ASP A 160 -9.79 -10.45 -15.80
CA ASP A 160 -10.35 -11.05 -17.01
C ASP A 160 -10.93 -10.00 -17.96
N VAL A 161 -10.18 -8.93 -18.18
CA VAL A 161 -10.65 -7.73 -18.86
C VAL A 161 -10.68 -7.95 -20.36
N ALA A 162 -11.85 -7.80 -20.96
CA ALA A 162 -12.06 -7.83 -22.40
C ALA A 162 -12.56 -6.46 -22.88
N VAL A 163 -11.86 -5.90 -23.86
CA VAL A 163 -12.22 -4.66 -24.52
C VAL A 163 -12.49 -4.95 -25.98
N ARG A 164 -13.69 -4.66 -26.46
CA ARG A 164 -14.05 -4.79 -27.87
C ARG A 164 -14.34 -3.41 -28.42
N VAL A 165 -13.61 -3.03 -29.46
CA VAL A 165 -13.72 -1.74 -30.12
C VAL A 165 -14.12 -1.99 -31.56
N ARG A 166 -15.16 -1.31 -32.03
CA ARG A 166 -15.54 -1.28 -33.44
C ARG A 166 -15.50 0.14 -33.95
N LEU A 167 -14.75 0.34 -35.03
CA LEU A 167 -14.76 1.55 -35.83
C LEU A 167 -15.62 1.33 -37.08
N SER A 168 -16.49 2.29 -37.36
CA SER A 168 -17.29 2.32 -38.59
C SER A 168 -17.48 3.75 -39.07
N THR A 169 -17.66 3.93 -40.37
CA THR A 169 -17.97 5.25 -40.94
C THR A 169 -19.29 5.81 -40.40
N ALA A 170 -19.28 7.02 -39.84
CA ALA A 170 -20.46 7.65 -39.24
C ALA A 170 -21.28 8.42 -40.29
N VAL A 171 -21.92 7.71 -41.22
CA VAL A 171 -22.58 8.31 -42.40
C VAL A 171 -23.65 9.34 -42.01
N GLU A 172 -24.49 9.05 -41.02
CA GLU A 172 -25.61 9.94 -40.60
C GLU A 172 -25.16 11.12 -39.72
N ARG A 173 -24.03 10.99 -39.01
CA ARG A 173 -23.53 11.99 -38.05
C ARG A 173 -22.46 12.91 -38.63
N SER A 174 -21.90 12.56 -39.78
CA SER A 174 -20.95 13.40 -40.50
C SER A 174 -21.67 14.65 -40.99
N THR A 175 -21.48 15.78 -40.31
CA THR A 175 -21.94 17.08 -40.80
C THR A 175 -21.14 17.46 -42.04
N ALA A 176 -21.76 18.15 -43.00
CA ALA A 176 -21.10 18.59 -44.23
C ALA A 176 -19.74 19.24 -43.92
N GLY A 177 -18.64 18.59 -44.34
CA GLY A 177 -17.27 19.07 -44.16
C GLY A 177 -16.44 18.41 -43.06
N THR A 178 -17.02 17.61 -42.16
CA THR A 178 -16.25 16.84 -41.16
C THR A 178 -16.62 15.35 -41.20
N PRO A 179 -15.83 14.51 -41.89
CA PRO A 179 -16.04 13.06 -41.84
C PRO A 179 -15.70 12.53 -40.44
N LEU A 180 -16.64 11.79 -39.85
CA LEU A 180 -16.51 11.20 -38.52
C LEU A 180 -16.47 9.66 -38.61
N LEU A 181 -15.83 9.06 -37.62
CA LEU A 181 -15.94 7.64 -37.31
C LEU A 181 -16.79 7.46 -36.06
N ASP A 182 -17.63 6.45 -36.10
CA ASP A 182 -18.31 5.91 -34.94
C ASP A 182 -17.38 4.91 -34.26
N VAL A 183 -17.24 5.08 -32.95
CA VAL A 183 -16.45 4.22 -32.08
C VAL A 183 -17.40 3.57 -31.08
N THR A 184 -17.68 2.29 -31.26
CA THR A 184 -18.41 1.50 -30.26
C THR A 184 -17.39 0.77 -29.41
N VAL A 185 -17.49 0.95 -28.09
CA VAL A 185 -16.54 0.39 -27.13
C VAL A 185 -17.32 -0.40 -26.10
N GLU A 186 -16.95 -1.66 -25.97
CA GLU A 186 -17.44 -2.56 -24.94
C GLU A 186 -16.27 -2.88 -24.00
N TRP A 187 -16.51 -2.70 -22.71
CA TRP A 187 -15.63 -3.19 -21.65
C TRP A 187 -16.35 -4.27 -20.86
N GLU A 188 -15.65 -5.35 -20.59
CA GLU A 188 -16.13 -6.44 -19.76
C GLU A 188 -15.04 -6.84 -18.78
N TYR A 189 -15.33 -6.82 -17.47
CA TYR A 189 -14.32 -7.08 -16.45
C TYR A 189 -14.94 -7.58 -15.15
N THR A 190 -14.16 -8.31 -14.37
CA THR A 190 -14.54 -8.78 -13.04
C THR A 190 -13.92 -7.87 -11.98
N THR A 191 -14.72 -7.36 -11.04
CA THR A 191 -14.24 -6.49 -9.94
C THR A 191 -15.15 -6.60 -8.72
N ILE A 192 -14.69 -6.09 -7.57
CA ILE A 192 -15.55 -5.79 -6.42
C ILE A 192 -15.84 -4.29 -6.45
N PRO A 193 -17.07 -3.84 -6.75
CA PRO A 193 -17.37 -2.42 -6.86
C PRO A 193 -17.10 -1.67 -5.55
N SER A 194 -16.36 -0.57 -5.61
CA SER A 194 -16.04 0.25 -4.42
C SER A 194 -17.07 1.37 -4.18
N SER A 195 -17.97 1.61 -5.14
CA SER A 195 -19.00 2.65 -5.11
C SER A 195 -20.35 2.07 -5.52
N ALA A 196 -21.43 2.56 -4.91
CA ALA A 196 -22.80 2.21 -5.27
C ALA A 196 -23.25 2.80 -6.61
N THR A 197 -22.60 3.86 -7.08
CA THR A 197 -22.93 4.53 -8.34
C THR A 197 -21.71 4.54 -9.26
N ARG A 198 -21.93 4.24 -10.53
CA ARG A 198 -20.96 4.44 -11.63
C ARG A 198 -21.38 5.63 -12.46
N ARG A 199 -20.40 6.47 -12.81
CA ARG A 199 -20.60 7.63 -13.69
C ARG A 199 -19.75 7.50 -14.94
N PHE A 200 -20.34 7.87 -16.07
CA PHE A 200 -19.68 7.94 -17.37
C PHE A 200 -19.86 9.35 -17.89
N VAL A 201 -18.76 10.10 -17.95
CA VAL A 201 -18.81 11.54 -18.20
C VAL A 201 -18.06 11.84 -19.48
N CYS A 202 -18.69 12.57 -20.41
CA CYS A 202 -18.05 13.13 -21.57
C CYS A 202 -18.00 14.65 -21.43
N VAL A 203 -16.79 15.22 -21.41
CA VAL A 203 -16.58 16.67 -21.26
C VAL A 203 -15.65 17.21 -22.34
N SER A 204 -15.84 18.47 -22.70
CA SER A 204 -14.94 19.20 -23.60
C SER A 204 -14.00 20.17 -22.89
N ASP A 205 -14.23 20.44 -21.61
CA ASP A 205 -13.38 21.30 -20.79
C ASP A 205 -12.21 20.49 -20.19
N GLN A 206 -10.99 21.04 -20.29
CA GLN A 206 -9.77 20.33 -19.90
C GLN A 206 -9.58 20.31 -18.37
N ASP A 207 -10.00 21.37 -17.68
CA ASP A 207 -9.86 21.47 -16.22
C ASP A 207 -10.87 20.55 -15.54
N GLU A 208 -12.13 20.57 -16.00
CA GLU A 208 -13.16 19.61 -15.55
C GLU A 208 -12.74 18.15 -15.83
N TYR A 209 -12.14 17.87 -16.99
CA TYR A 209 -11.58 16.55 -17.28
C TYR A 209 -10.51 16.13 -16.26
N ASN A 210 -9.60 17.04 -15.92
CA ASN A 210 -8.52 16.76 -14.98
C ASN A 210 -9.03 16.53 -13.54
N GLU A 211 -10.04 17.29 -13.11
CA GLU A 211 -10.71 17.10 -11.82
C GLU A 211 -11.41 15.74 -11.76
N LEU A 212 -12.22 15.40 -12.77
CA LEU A 212 -12.97 14.14 -12.81
C LEU A 212 -12.07 12.90 -12.85
N ARG A 213 -10.83 13.02 -13.35
CA ARG A 213 -9.84 11.93 -13.34
C ARG A 213 -9.39 11.54 -11.92
N GLN A 214 -9.62 12.38 -10.93
CA GLN A 214 -9.31 12.08 -9.54
C GLN A 214 -10.41 11.25 -8.86
N ASP A 215 -11.63 11.23 -9.40
CA ASP A 215 -12.80 10.48 -8.88
C ASP A 215 -12.90 9.06 -9.45
N VAL A 216 -11.76 8.39 -9.58
CA VAL A 216 -11.63 7.04 -10.10
C VAL A 216 -11.67 6.05 -8.93
N PRO A 217 -12.38 4.90 -9.00
CA PRO A 217 -13.08 4.26 -10.12
C PRO A 217 -14.55 4.65 -10.31
N ALA A 218 -15.11 5.51 -9.45
CA ALA A 218 -16.54 5.84 -9.51
C ALA A 218 -16.92 6.51 -10.83
N THR A 219 -16.02 7.31 -11.39
CA THR A 219 -16.21 8.08 -12.61
C THR A 219 -15.26 7.63 -13.73
N SER A 220 -15.84 7.23 -14.86
CA SER A 220 -15.15 7.00 -16.13
C SER A 220 -15.30 8.22 -17.02
N THR A 221 -14.20 8.92 -17.27
CA THR A 221 -14.22 10.20 -18.00
C THR A 221 -13.66 10.05 -19.41
N TRP A 222 -14.42 10.54 -20.40
CA TRP A 222 -14.04 10.71 -21.78
C TRP A 222 -13.82 12.19 -22.09
N PHE A 223 -12.62 12.54 -22.56
CA PHE A 223 -12.34 13.90 -23.03
C PHE A 223 -12.67 14.01 -24.51
N MET A 224 -13.57 14.93 -24.85
CA MET A 224 -13.94 15.25 -26.22
C MET A 224 -13.49 16.67 -26.55
N ALA A 225 -12.32 16.79 -27.15
CA ALA A 225 -11.82 18.08 -27.60
C ALA A 225 -12.87 18.76 -28.51
N PRO A 226 -13.17 20.05 -28.31
CA PRO A 226 -14.13 20.76 -29.13
C PRO A 226 -13.59 20.89 -30.56
N ARG A 227 -14.20 20.14 -31.49
CA ARG A 227 -13.86 20.12 -32.92
C ARG A 227 -15.13 20.32 -33.75
N PRO A 228 -15.01 20.77 -35.01
CA PRO A 228 -16.17 20.84 -35.91
C PRO A 228 -16.92 19.50 -35.96
N GLY A 229 -18.25 19.54 -35.83
CA GLY A 229 -19.09 18.34 -35.81
C GLY A 229 -19.15 17.59 -34.47
N MET A 230 -18.37 18.00 -33.46
CA MET A 230 -18.35 17.36 -32.14
C MET A 230 -18.87 18.30 -31.05
N ASP A 231 -19.79 17.81 -30.23
CA ASP A 231 -20.34 18.55 -29.09
C ASP A 231 -20.56 17.57 -27.93
N ALA A 232 -19.74 17.68 -26.88
CA ALA A 232 -19.74 16.77 -25.73
C ALA A 232 -21.09 16.73 -24.99
N ARG A 233 -21.99 17.70 -25.20
CA ARG A 233 -23.32 17.77 -24.60
C ARG A 233 -24.36 16.94 -25.36
N ARG A 234 -24.09 16.58 -26.61
CA ARG A 234 -25.01 15.88 -27.50
C ARG A 234 -24.94 14.38 -27.32
N ARG A 235 -26.10 13.71 -27.28
CA ARG A 235 -26.18 12.26 -27.13
C ARG A 235 -25.52 11.53 -28.30
N GLU A 236 -25.62 12.12 -29.48
CA GLU A 236 -25.02 11.61 -30.73
C GLU A 236 -23.49 11.61 -30.68
N ALA A 237 -22.89 12.45 -29.84
CA ALA A 237 -21.44 12.54 -29.70
C ALA A 237 -20.89 11.52 -28.69
N TYR A 238 -21.63 11.24 -27.61
CA TYR A 238 -21.29 10.23 -26.61
C TYR A 238 -22.54 9.67 -25.94
N GLU A 239 -22.63 8.35 -25.88
CA GLU A 239 -23.74 7.67 -25.23
C GLU A 239 -23.34 6.35 -24.58
N LEU A 240 -23.67 6.20 -23.30
CA LEU A 240 -23.69 4.91 -22.64
C LEU A 240 -24.95 4.15 -23.08
N LEU A 241 -24.75 3.05 -23.80
CA LEU A 241 -25.82 2.23 -24.39
C LEU A 241 -26.31 1.18 -23.40
N GLU A 242 -25.38 0.54 -22.67
CA GLU A 242 -25.68 -0.59 -21.81
C GLU A 242 -24.72 -0.61 -20.62
N LEU A 243 -25.23 -1.00 -19.45
CA LEU A 243 -24.43 -1.49 -18.33
C LEU A 243 -25.16 -2.69 -17.72
N THR A 244 -24.47 -3.82 -17.59
CA THR A 244 -24.97 -5.00 -16.88
C THR A 244 -23.99 -5.43 -15.79
N VAL A 245 -24.54 -6.02 -14.73
CA VAL A 245 -23.80 -6.69 -13.66
C VAL A 245 -24.24 -8.13 -13.62
N ASP A 246 -23.31 -9.07 -13.84
CA ASP A 246 -23.59 -10.51 -14.00
C ASP A 246 -24.71 -10.78 -15.03
N GLY A 247 -24.74 -9.99 -16.11
CA GLY A 247 -25.78 -10.05 -17.14
C GLY A 247 -27.11 -9.38 -16.78
N ARG A 248 -27.28 -8.86 -15.56
CA ARG A 248 -28.48 -8.09 -15.15
C ARG A 248 -28.36 -6.62 -15.60
N PRO A 249 -29.27 -6.11 -16.45
CA PRO A 249 -29.25 -4.71 -16.88
C PRO A 249 -29.45 -3.74 -15.71
N GLN A 250 -28.64 -2.67 -15.69
CA GLN A 250 -28.72 -1.61 -14.69
C GLN A 250 -29.35 -0.34 -15.31
N PRO A 251 -30.25 0.36 -14.60
CA PRO A 251 -30.88 1.57 -15.12
C PRO A 251 -29.89 2.72 -15.34
N ILE A 252 -29.93 3.31 -16.53
CA ILE A 252 -29.05 4.42 -16.93
C ILE A 252 -29.83 5.74 -16.88
N ARG A 253 -29.29 6.74 -16.16
CA ARG A 253 -29.81 8.11 -16.15
C ARG A 253 -28.82 9.07 -16.80
N ARG A 254 -29.30 9.88 -17.74
CA ARG A 254 -28.49 10.89 -18.43
C ARG A 254 -28.80 12.28 -17.91
N SER A 255 -27.77 13.09 -17.67
CA SER A 255 -27.87 14.53 -17.43
C SER A 255 -26.88 15.29 -18.31
N THR A 256 -27.14 16.57 -18.56
CA THR A 256 -26.32 17.43 -19.40
C THR A 256 -25.89 18.66 -18.58
N ARG A 257 -24.67 19.12 -18.80
CA ARG A 257 -24.07 20.32 -18.20
C ARG A 257 -23.58 21.28 -19.29
N ALA A 258 -23.05 22.43 -18.90
CA ALA A 258 -22.58 23.46 -19.84
C ALA A 258 -21.46 22.98 -20.78
N THR A 259 -20.63 22.05 -20.31
CA THR A 259 -19.37 21.58 -20.92
C THR A 259 -19.40 20.11 -21.32
N GLY A 260 -20.53 19.41 -21.12
CA GLY A 260 -20.59 17.96 -21.32
C GLY A 260 -21.87 17.29 -20.87
N GLN A 261 -21.79 15.98 -20.67
CA GLN A 261 -22.90 15.14 -20.21
C GLN A 261 -22.42 14.03 -19.28
N THR A 262 -23.29 13.59 -18.38
CA THR A 262 -23.03 12.52 -17.42
C THR A 262 -24.11 11.46 -17.54
N TYR A 263 -23.70 10.20 -17.67
CA TYR A 263 -24.55 9.04 -17.45
C TYR A 263 -24.25 8.49 -16.06
N SER A 264 -25.28 8.29 -15.24
CA SER A 264 -25.18 7.74 -13.88
C SER A 264 -25.97 6.44 -13.79
N VAL A 265 -25.34 5.43 -13.21
CA VAL A 265 -25.90 4.09 -13.03
C VAL A 265 -25.77 3.73 -11.56
N ASP A 266 -26.90 3.59 -10.88
CA ASP A 266 -26.90 3.05 -9.51
C ASP A 266 -26.90 1.53 -9.60
N LEU A 267 -25.91 0.91 -8.96
CA LEU A 267 -25.77 -0.53 -8.93
C LEU A 267 -26.81 -1.14 -7.97
N ASP A 268 -27.37 -2.28 -8.36
CA ASP A 268 -28.30 -3.05 -7.53
C ASP A 268 -27.67 -3.56 -6.22
N GLU A 269 -28.47 -4.18 -5.35
CA GLU A 269 -28.00 -4.71 -4.06
C GLU A 269 -27.00 -5.85 -4.23
N ASP A 270 -27.22 -6.73 -5.21
CA ASP A 270 -26.35 -7.88 -5.48
C ASP A 270 -24.94 -7.44 -5.91
N ALA A 271 -24.85 -6.41 -6.76
CA ALA A 271 -23.62 -5.78 -7.18
C ALA A 271 -22.83 -5.16 -6.01
N ARG A 272 -23.51 -4.81 -4.91
CA ARG A 272 -22.94 -4.16 -3.72
C ARG A 272 -22.68 -5.14 -2.58
N SER A 273 -22.79 -6.44 -2.83
CA SER A 273 -22.60 -7.51 -1.83
C SER A 273 -21.17 -7.68 -1.31
N GLY A 274 -20.19 -6.92 -1.84
CA GLY A 274 -18.77 -7.07 -1.50
C GLY A 274 -18.08 -8.29 -2.13
N LYS A 275 -18.78 -8.98 -3.04
CA LYS A 275 -18.25 -10.11 -3.81
C LYS A 275 -17.82 -9.67 -5.21
N PRO A 276 -16.91 -10.42 -5.86
CA PRO A 276 -16.58 -10.17 -7.26
C PRO A 276 -17.81 -10.33 -8.16
N VAL A 277 -18.05 -9.37 -9.04
CA VAL A 277 -19.10 -9.38 -10.06
C VAL A 277 -18.53 -9.05 -11.43
N ARG A 278 -19.20 -9.50 -12.49
CA ARG A 278 -18.85 -9.24 -13.88
C ARG A 278 -19.59 -8.01 -14.38
N ILE A 279 -18.87 -6.92 -14.61
CA ILE A 279 -19.44 -5.69 -15.19
C ILE A 279 -19.19 -5.70 -16.70
N ARG A 280 -20.25 -5.50 -17.47
CA ARG A 280 -20.20 -5.23 -18.91
C ARG A 280 -20.78 -3.85 -19.15
N GLN A 281 -20.06 -3.00 -19.88
CA GLN A 281 -20.51 -1.67 -20.25
C GLN A 281 -20.26 -1.44 -21.73
N VAL A 282 -21.24 -0.86 -22.43
CA VAL A 282 -21.16 -0.53 -23.84
C VAL A 282 -21.43 0.96 -23.99
N PHE A 283 -20.51 1.68 -24.61
CA PHE A 283 -20.73 3.07 -25.00
C PHE A 283 -20.36 3.29 -26.46
N ARG A 284 -20.96 4.32 -27.06
CA ARG A 284 -20.58 4.84 -28.36
C ARG A 284 -20.07 6.27 -28.23
N THR A 285 -19.08 6.60 -29.04
CA THR A 285 -18.56 7.96 -29.20
C THR A 285 -18.17 8.20 -30.65
N ILE A 286 -17.96 9.46 -31.02
CA ILE A 286 -17.42 9.85 -32.33
C ILE A 286 -15.96 10.29 -32.22
N THR A 287 -15.21 10.13 -33.32
CA THR A 287 -13.89 10.77 -33.51
C THR A 287 -13.74 11.24 -34.97
N PRO A 288 -13.06 12.36 -35.26
CA PRO A 288 -12.82 12.76 -36.64
C PRO A 288 -11.90 11.78 -37.38
N GLN A 289 -12.16 11.52 -38.66
CA GLN A 289 -11.30 10.64 -39.48
C GLN A 289 -9.85 11.15 -39.54
N TRP A 290 -9.68 12.48 -39.65
CA TRP A 290 -8.38 13.16 -39.67
C TRP A 290 -7.66 13.22 -38.31
N SER A 291 -8.24 12.66 -37.24
CA SER A 291 -7.56 12.65 -35.93
C SER A 291 -6.38 11.67 -35.88
N HIS A 292 -6.37 10.68 -36.78
CA HIS A 292 -5.32 9.66 -36.94
C HIS A 292 -4.94 8.91 -35.66
N ARG A 293 -5.74 9.01 -34.58
CA ARG A 293 -5.38 8.43 -33.28
C ARG A 293 -6.59 8.13 -32.41
N LEU A 294 -6.56 6.97 -31.78
CA LEU A 294 -7.46 6.56 -30.70
C LEU A 294 -6.65 5.88 -29.59
N TYR A 295 -6.86 6.27 -28.34
CA TYR A 295 -6.11 5.76 -27.19
C TYR A 295 -7.03 5.11 -26.16
N PHE A 296 -6.70 3.89 -25.77
CA PHE A 296 -7.38 3.15 -24.70
C PHE A 296 -6.42 2.97 -23.52
N ALA A 297 -6.77 3.57 -22.38
CA ALA A 297 -5.99 3.50 -21.16
C ALA A 297 -6.62 2.55 -20.15
N VAL A 298 -5.76 1.79 -19.48
CA VAL A 298 -6.08 1.10 -18.24
C VAL A 298 -6.20 2.15 -17.13
N ARG A 299 -7.34 2.17 -16.43
CA ARG A 299 -7.63 3.14 -15.36
C ARG A 299 -7.51 2.54 -13.95
N GLN A 300 -7.55 1.22 -13.85
CA GLN A 300 -7.43 0.45 -12.61
C GLN A 300 -6.37 -0.63 -12.79
N PRO A 301 -5.67 -1.06 -11.73
CA PRO A 301 -4.82 -2.24 -11.81
C PRO A 301 -5.57 -3.40 -12.44
N THR A 302 -5.07 -3.89 -13.57
CA THR A 302 -5.80 -4.80 -14.45
C THR A 302 -4.98 -6.05 -14.70
N ARG A 303 -5.59 -7.23 -14.59
CA ARG A 303 -4.96 -8.51 -14.90
C ARG A 303 -5.73 -9.23 -16.01
N GLY A 304 -5.00 -9.84 -16.94
CA GLY A 304 -5.59 -10.63 -18.03
C GLY A 304 -6.34 -9.73 -19.02
N TRP A 305 -5.65 -8.74 -19.58
CA TRP A 305 -6.25 -7.79 -20.51
C TRP A 305 -6.23 -8.33 -21.94
N SER A 306 -7.39 -8.27 -22.58
CA SER A 306 -7.56 -8.51 -24.01
C SER A 306 -8.25 -7.32 -24.64
N LEU A 307 -7.71 -6.83 -25.75
CA LEU A 307 -8.32 -5.76 -26.54
C LEU A 307 -8.42 -6.21 -27.99
N ARG A 308 -9.62 -6.12 -28.56
CA ARG A 308 -9.89 -6.41 -29.97
C ARG A 308 -10.44 -5.15 -30.64
N LEU A 309 -9.75 -4.66 -31.66
CA LEU A 309 -10.18 -3.57 -32.52
C LEU A 309 -10.60 -4.13 -33.89
N ASP A 310 -11.84 -3.89 -34.27
CA ASP A 310 -12.38 -4.12 -35.60
C ASP A 310 -12.55 -2.77 -36.31
N TYR A 311 -11.94 -2.62 -37.49
CA TYR A 311 -12.05 -1.42 -38.32
C TYR A 311 -12.42 -1.77 -39.77
N THR A 312 -13.09 -2.91 -39.96
CA THR A 312 -13.46 -3.43 -41.27
C THR A 312 -14.33 -2.45 -42.05
N ASP A 313 -15.29 -1.80 -41.39
CA ASP A 313 -16.27 -0.89 -42.03
C ASP A 313 -15.78 0.57 -42.12
N THR A 314 -14.49 0.76 -42.44
CA THR A 314 -13.85 2.07 -42.54
C THR A 314 -12.99 2.19 -43.81
N ASN A 315 -12.68 3.42 -44.21
CA ASN A 315 -11.70 3.76 -45.26
C ASN A 315 -10.27 3.87 -44.72
N ILE A 316 -9.96 3.18 -43.61
CA ILE A 316 -8.61 3.13 -43.05
C ILE A 316 -7.79 2.11 -43.84
N GLY A 317 -6.71 2.57 -44.44
CA GLY A 317 -5.80 1.76 -45.24
C GLY A 317 -4.70 1.12 -44.40
N ASP A 318 -4.02 1.90 -43.56
CA ASP A 318 -2.99 1.40 -42.63
C ASP A 318 -3.37 1.70 -41.18
N MET A 319 -3.11 0.74 -40.28
CA MET A 319 -3.37 0.86 -38.85
C MET A 319 -2.15 0.38 -38.07
N ARG A 320 -1.57 1.27 -37.26
CA ARG A 320 -0.44 1.00 -36.38
C ARG A 320 -0.86 0.95 -34.92
N VAL A 321 -0.13 0.15 -34.16
CA VAL A 321 -0.35 -0.08 -32.74
C VAL A 321 0.90 0.35 -32.01
N ASN A 322 0.76 1.30 -31.10
CA ASN A 322 1.79 1.68 -30.15
C ASN A 322 1.25 1.38 -28.76
N ASP A 323 1.77 0.33 -28.11
CA ASP A 323 1.41 0.03 -26.73
C ASP A 323 2.41 0.65 -25.76
N THR A 324 1.90 1.06 -24.60
CA THR A 324 2.71 1.44 -23.42
C THR A 324 2.65 0.33 -22.37
N VAL A 325 2.40 -0.91 -22.82
CA VAL A 325 2.14 -2.06 -21.97
C VAL A 325 3.48 -2.67 -21.55
N ALA A 326 4.09 -2.07 -20.54
CA ALA A 326 5.28 -2.62 -19.91
C ALA A 326 4.93 -3.86 -19.06
N THR A 327 4.81 -5.03 -19.68
CA THR A 327 4.55 -6.31 -19.00
C THR A 327 5.60 -7.36 -19.30
N ALA A 328 5.80 -8.28 -18.35
CA ALA A 328 6.56 -9.51 -18.53
C ALA A 328 5.61 -10.71 -18.31
N PRO A 329 5.34 -11.56 -19.32
CA PRO A 329 5.80 -11.46 -20.71
C PRO A 329 5.19 -10.26 -21.45
N ALA A 330 5.84 -9.84 -22.54
CA ALA A 330 5.37 -8.74 -23.39
C ALA A 330 3.97 -9.02 -23.97
N ALA A 331 3.22 -7.95 -24.25
CA ALA A 331 1.91 -8.08 -24.88
C ALA A 331 2.03 -8.75 -26.26
N ARG A 332 1.10 -9.64 -26.56
CA ARG A 332 1.01 -10.31 -27.86
C ARG A 332 0.06 -9.53 -28.75
N ILE A 333 0.54 -9.08 -29.90
CA ILE A 333 -0.27 -8.41 -30.92
C ILE A 333 -0.49 -9.39 -32.09
N VAL A 334 -1.75 -9.58 -32.48
CA VAL A 334 -2.16 -10.43 -33.61
C VAL A 334 -3.00 -9.59 -34.56
N ARG A 335 -2.71 -9.68 -35.85
CA ARG A 335 -3.47 -9.00 -36.92
C ARG A 335 -4.19 -10.04 -37.76
N SER A 336 -5.34 -9.67 -38.31
CA SER A 336 -5.96 -10.48 -39.36
C SER A 336 -5.01 -10.59 -40.57
N PRO A 337 -4.93 -11.76 -41.24
CA PRO A 337 -4.15 -11.88 -42.47
C PRO A 337 -4.72 -10.98 -43.57
N GLU A 338 -3.86 -10.43 -44.42
CA GLU A 338 -4.26 -9.55 -45.53
C GLU A 338 -5.24 -10.23 -46.51
N ALA A 339 -5.19 -11.56 -46.62
CA ALA A 339 -6.06 -12.33 -47.50
C ALA A 339 -7.54 -12.40 -47.04
N VAL A 340 -7.85 -11.93 -45.82
CA VAL A 340 -9.22 -11.99 -45.26
C VAL A 340 -9.83 -10.59 -45.27
N PRO A 341 -11.10 -10.41 -45.67
CA PRO A 341 -11.72 -9.07 -45.70
C PRO A 341 -11.79 -8.37 -44.34
N GLY A 342 -11.85 -9.13 -43.24
CA GLY A 342 -11.93 -8.57 -41.89
C GLY A 342 -10.63 -7.88 -41.48
N LYS A 343 -10.72 -6.61 -41.07
CA LYS A 343 -9.59 -5.83 -40.56
C LYS A 343 -9.64 -5.78 -39.04
N VAL A 344 -8.89 -6.67 -38.39
CA VAL A 344 -8.93 -6.85 -36.94
C VAL A 344 -7.52 -6.87 -36.34
N ILE A 345 -7.38 -6.19 -35.21
CA ILE A 345 -6.19 -6.24 -34.37
C ILE A 345 -6.60 -6.75 -32.99
N ALA A 346 -5.88 -7.76 -32.49
CA ALA A 346 -6.02 -8.26 -31.13
C ALA A 346 -4.72 -8.02 -30.36
N LEU A 347 -4.84 -7.55 -29.12
CA LEU A 347 -3.75 -7.40 -28.16
C LEU A 347 -4.10 -8.17 -26.88
N GLU A 348 -3.18 -8.97 -26.38
CA GLU A 348 -3.35 -9.77 -25.16
C GLU A 348 -2.17 -9.56 -24.22
N SER A 349 -2.47 -9.35 -22.93
CA SER A 349 -1.48 -9.33 -21.85
C SER A 349 -2.00 -10.11 -20.64
N ALA A 350 -1.26 -11.14 -20.24
CA ALA A 350 -1.59 -11.97 -19.08
C ALA A 350 -1.15 -11.34 -17.74
N GLY A 351 -0.22 -10.38 -17.79
CA GLY A 351 0.37 -9.74 -16.63
C GLY A 351 -0.55 -8.74 -15.93
N TRP A 352 -0.03 -8.12 -14.87
CA TRP A 352 -0.65 -6.95 -14.27
C TRP A 352 -0.29 -5.70 -15.08
N LEU A 353 -1.31 -4.90 -15.40
CA LEU A 353 -1.20 -3.59 -16.00
C LEU A 353 -1.51 -2.55 -14.95
N MET A 354 -0.63 -1.56 -14.88
CA MET A 354 -0.77 -0.44 -13.97
C MET A 354 -1.63 0.67 -14.61
N PRO A 355 -2.35 1.47 -13.81
CA PRO A 355 -3.05 2.66 -14.30
C PRO A 355 -2.12 3.54 -15.14
N GLY A 356 -2.58 3.96 -16.31
CA GLY A 356 -1.79 4.76 -17.25
C GLY A 356 -1.15 3.95 -18.38
N SER A 357 -0.96 2.64 -18.21
CA SER A 357 -0.69 1.74 -19.34
C SER A 357 -1.86 1.75 -20.32
N GLY A 358 -1.59 1.51 -21.60
CA GLY A 358 -2.63 1.52 -22.63
C GLY A 358 -2.11 1.25 -24.02
N VAL A 359 -2.99 1.41 -25.00
CA VAL A 359 -2.71 1.16 -26.41
C VAL A 359 -3.22 2.32 -27.23
N ALA A 360 -2.34 2.89 -28.05
CA ALA A 360 -2.67 3.86 -29.06
C ALA A 360 -2.76 3.18 -30.43
N PHE A 361 -3.91 3.36 -31.08
CA PHE A 361 -4.12 3.04 -32.47
C PHE A 361 -3.92 4.31 -33.27
N THR A 362 -3.09 4.25 -34.30
CA THR A 362 -2.88 5.37 -35.23
C THR A 362 -3.09 4.90 -36.65
N TRP A 363 -3.74 5.70 -37.49
CA TRP A 363 -4.11 5.25 -38.83
C TRP A 363 -3.85 6.28 -39.92
N THR A 364 -3.79 5.76 -41.14
CA THR A 364 -3.76 6.52 -42.40
C THR A 364 -4.93 6.05 -43.25
N LEU A 365 -5.69 7.00 -43.82
CA LEU A 365 -6.83 6.71 -44.68
C LEU A 365 -6.35 6.22 -46.04
N ASP A 366 -7.20 5.46 -46.75
CA ASP A 366 -6.88 4.95 -48.10
C ASP A 366 -6.50 6.09 -49.08
N GLU A 367 -7.17 7.24 -48.97
CA GLU A 367 -6.93 8.45 -49.79
C GLU A 367 -5.58 9.14 -49.49
N GLU A 368 -4.99 8.85 -48.32
CA GLU A 368 -3.74 9.45 -47.84
C GLU A 368 -2.52 8.56 -48.10
N LEU A 369 -2.75 7.30 -48.51
CA LEU A 369 -1.67 6.40 -48.86
C LEU A 369 -0.98 6.85 -50.15
N PRO A 370 0.35 6.68 -50.26
CA PRO A 370 1.06 7.02 -51.48
C PRO A 370 0.49 6.22 -52.66
N GLN A 371 -0.07 6.92 -53.64
CA GLN A 371 -0.55 6.30 -54.87
C GLN A 371 0.64 5.65 -55.57
N THR A 372 0.70 4.33 -55.59
CA THR A 372 1.77 3.58 -56.27
C THR A 372 1.48 3.55 -57.77
N GLU A 373 1.45 4.71 -58.42
CA GLU A 373 1.54 4.83 -59.88
C GLU A 373 2.94 5.30 -60.29
N GLN A 374 3.96 4.49 -60.00
CA GLN A 374 5.16 4.35 -60.84
C GLN A 374 6.06 3.22 -60.31
N PRO A 375 6.55 2.31 -61.18
CA PRO A 375 7.62 1.39 -60.82
C PRO A 375 8.92 2.20 -60.73
N GLU A 376 9.16 2.82 -59.58
CA GLU A 376 10.40 3.54 -59.34
C GLU A 376 11.52 2.52 -59.06
N ALA A 377 12.49 2.49 -59.96
CA ALA A 377 13.66 1.66 -59.91
C ALA A 377 14.33 1.73 -58.53
N ALA A 378 14.66 0.55 -57.99
CA ALA A 378 15.39 0.38 -56.75
C ALA A 378 16.64 1.26 -56.69
N ALA A 379 16.60 2.28 -55.82
CA ALA A 379 17.74 3.10 -55.49
C ALA A 379 17.86 3.23 -53.97
N SER A 380 18.34 2.15 -53.31
CA SER A 380 19.14 2.28 -52.10
C SER A 380 19.79 0.94 -51.76
N SER A 381 20.96 0.69 -52.36
CA SER A 381 21.98 -0.18 -51.76
C SER A 381 22.68 0.61 -50.67
N ARG A 382 22.81 0.05 -49.46
CA ARG A 382 23.78 0.52 -48.48
C ARG A 382 24.67 -0.64 -48.06
N GLU A 383 25.89 -0.63 -48.61
CA GLU A 383 27.07 -1.24 -47.99
C GLU A 383 27.52 -0.35 -46.82
N GLY A 384 28.03 -0.98 -45.76
CA GLY A 384 28.61 -0.34 -44.58
C GLY A 384 28.31 -1.06 -43.29
#